data_AF-A0AAU5R6R6-F1
#
_entry.id   AF-A0AAU5R6R6-F1
#
_cell.length_a   1.000
_cell.length_b   1.000
_cell.length_c   1.000
_cell.angle_alpha   90.00
_cell.angle_beta   90.00
_cell.angle_gamma   90.00
#
_symmetry.space_group_name_H-M   'P 1'
#
loop_
_entity.id
_entity.type
_entity.pdbx_description
1 polymer ?
#
loop_
_entity_poly.entity_id
_entity_poly.type
_entity_poly.pdbx_seq_one_letter_code
_entity_poly.pdbx_strand_id
1 'polypeptide(L)'
;MPPTGFLFCSDPLRTGRPDPQFAQEAAAARRAGARVVLVDHDALLAGDPEACVGRVPRDSGPLWYRGWMIPPERYEELEGALAGRGCSLLTDAAAYRTAHELPGWYRTFAGLTPHSVWCALPSGAAASAGTEFWSHLAGPLGSGAGIVKDFVKSRKHEWDEACFVPELSDGLRLASVVGRFVELQGDFLAGGVVLRAYESFVPGGEARVWWVDGEAVLVTAHPDTPAQVPSPGLDAVGEAVRGLDCRWVTTDMALRDDGAWRVVEVGDGQVSGLPAGHDGEDVFAALLDAAGRSRRR
;
A
#
# COMPACT_ATOMS: atom_id res chain seq x y z
N MET A 1 -14.62 26.43 -11.92
CA MET A 1 -14.03 25.61 -10.84
C MET A 1 -12.82 24.88 -11.39
N PRO A 2 -11.76 24.68 -10.59
CA PRO A 2 -10.56 24.00 -11.07
C PRO A 2 -10.83 22.53 -11.45
N PRO A 3 -10.21 22.01 -12.53
CA PRO A 3 -10.27 20.59 -12.88
C PRO A 3 -9.68 19.73 -11.74
N THR A 4 -10.13 18.48 -11.61
CA THR A 4 -9.47 17.50 -10.71
C THR A 4 -7.98 17.43 -11.06
N GLY A 5 -7.13 17.49 -10.05
CA GLY A 5 -5.69 17.46 -10.23
C GLY A 5 -5.05 16.21 -9.63
N PHE A 6 -3.84 15.94 -10.08
CA PHE A 6 -2.94 14.98 -9.49
C PHE A 6 -1.73 15.69 -8.90
N LEU A 7 -1.29 15.19 -7.76
CA LEU A 7 -0.11 15.59 -7.02
C LEU A 7 0.96 14.52 -7.23
N PHE A 8 1.98 14.84 -8.02
CA PHE A 8 3.10 13.93 -8.30
C PHE A 8 4.36 14.34 -7.56
N CYS A 9 5.22 13.39 -7.20
CA CYS A 9 6.56 13.69 -6.73
C CYS A 9 7.35 14.47 -7.81
N SER A 10 8.06 15.51 -7.40
CA SER A 10 9.01 16.21 -8.26
C SER A 10 10.34 15.46 -8.37
N ASP A 11 11.00 15.57 -9.52
CA ASP A 11 12.39 15.15 -9.71
C ASP A 11 13.32 15.94 -8.76
N PRO A 12 14.07 15.27 -7.86
CA PRO A 12 14.97 15.95 -6.91
C PRO A 12 16.06 16.78 -7.59
N LEU A 13 16.49 16.40 -8.80
CA LEU A 13 17.50 17.10 -9.58
C LEU A 13 16.89 18.18 -10.49
N ARG A 14 15.61 18.03 -10.84
CA ARG A 14 14.89 18.93 -11.75
C ARG A 14 13.49 19.21 -11.24
N THR A 15 13.41 19.86 -10.09
CA THR A 15 12.20 20.17 -9.30
C THR A 15 11.00 20.79 -10.04
N GLY A 16 11.15 21.23 -11.30
CA GLY A 16 10.05 21.65 -12.18
C GLY A 16 9.45 20.52 -13.03
N ARG A 17 9.90 19.27 -12.85
CA ARG A 17 9.46 18.08 -13.59
C ARG A 17 8.98 17.01 -12.60
N PRO A 18 8.04 16.15 -13.02
CA PRO A 18 7.75 14.93 -12.25
C PRO A 18 9.01 14.09 -12.11
N ASP A 19 9.09 13.35 -11.02
CA ASP A 19 10.08 12.29 -10.81
C ASP A 19 10.11 11.38 -12.05
N PRO A 20 11.30 11.02 -12.58
CA PRO A 20 11.44 10.17 -13.75
C PRO A 20 10.63 8.86 -13.69
N GLN A 21 10.48 8.26 -12.51
CA GLN A 21 9.69 7.04 -12.30
C GLN A 21 8.22 7.23 -12.67
N PHE A 22 7.66 8.42 -12.39
CA PHE A 22 6.26 8.73 -12.61
C PHE A 22 6.03 9.65 -13.83
N ALA A 23 7.08 9.92 -14.64
CA ALA A 23 6.99 10.86 -15.74
C ALA A 23 6.00 10.42 -16.84
N GLN A 24 5.94 9.11 -17.15
CA GLN A 24 4.99 8.56 -18.12
C GLN A 24 3.54 8.66 -17.60
N GLU A 25 3.32 8.30 -16.34
CA GLU A 25 2.03 8.39 -15.67
C GLU A 25 1.53 9.85 -15.58
N ALA A 26 2.40 10.79 -15.21
CA ALA A 26 2.08 12.21 -15.20
C ALA A 26 1.75 12.74 -16.62
N ALA A 27 2.35 12.17 -17.67
CA ALA A 27 1.99 12.50 -19.05
C ALA A 27 0.62 11.90 -19.43
N ALA A 28 0.31 10.67 -19.01
CA ALA A 28 -1.00 10.03 -19.21
C ALA A 28 -2.11 10.83 -18.50
N ALA A 29 -1.92 11.19 -17.23
CA ALA A 29 -2.86 12.04 -16.49
C ALA A 29 -3.12 13.38 -17.21
N ARG A 30 -2.08 14.03 -17.77
CA ARG A 30 -2.25 15.25 -18.57
C ARG A 30 -3.04 15.01 -19.86
N ARG A 31 -2.77 13.90 -20.58
CA ARG A 31 -3.53 13.54 -21.80
C ARG A 31 -5.00 13.30 -21.50
N ALA A 32 -5.30 12.70 -20.34
CA ALA A 32 -6.66 12.52 -19.84
C ALA A 32 -7.32 13.83 -19.36
N GLY A 33 -6.64 14.98 -19.46
CA GLY A 33 -7.19 16.30 -19.13
C GLY A 33 -6.99 16.73 -17.68
N ALA A 34 -6.19 15.99 -16.90
CA ALA A 34 -5.92 16.33 -15.52
C ALA A 34 -4.90 17.48 -15.40
N ARG A 35 -5.08 18.29 -14.36
CA ARG A 35 -4.02 19.20 -13.91
C ARG A 35 -2.96 18.38 -13.16
N VAL A 36 -1.69 18.60 -13.46
CA VAL A 36 -0.57 18.01 -12.70
C VAL A 36 0.12 19.09 -11.88
N VAL A 37 0.24 18.83 -10.58
CA VAL A 37 0.96 19.64 -9.60
C VAL A 37 2.05 18.78 -8.98
N LEU A 38 3.14 19.39 -8.53
CA LEU A 38 4.30 18.69 -8.00
C LEU A 38 4.51 18.99 -6.51
N VAL A 39 4.98 17.98 -5.79
CA VAL A 39 5.45 18.07 -4.39
C VAL A 39 6.89 17.62 -4.26
N ASP A 40 7.60 18.24 -3.33
CA ASP A 40 8.93 17.81 -2.93
C ASP A 40 8.79 16.71 -1.86
N HIS A 41 8.92 15.45 -2.29
CA HIS A 41 8.76 14.28 -1.42
C HIS A 41 9.92 14.15 -0.43
N ASP A 42 11.14 14.52 -0.85
CA ASP A 42 12.32 14.49 0.03
C ASP A 42 12.18 15.49 1.18
N ALA A 43 11.66 16.69 0.90
CA ALA A 43 11.35 17.68 1.93
C ALA A 43 10.33 17.15 2.95
N LEU A 44 9.29 16.43 2.49
CA LEU A 44 8.31 15.80 3.38
C LEU A 44 8.97 14.75 4.28
N LEU A 45 9.79 13.87 3.71
CA LEU A 45 10.48 12.83 4.48
C LEU A 45 11.48 13.43 5.48
N ALA A 46 12.09 14.57 5.15
CA ALA A 46 12.94 15.34 6.05
C ALA A 46 12.15 16.08 7.17
N GLY A 47 10.81 16.00 7.17
CA GLY A 47 9.95 16.65 8.15
C GLY A 47 9.70 18.14 7.90
N ASP A 48 9.80 18.57 6.65
CA ASP A 48 9.45 19.93 6.21
C ASP A 48 8.23 19.90 5.24
N PRO A 49 7.01 19.74 5.78
CA PRO A 49 5.81 19.67 4.95
C PRO A 49 5.50 21.00 4.26
N GLU A 50 5.95 22.15 4.79
CA GLU A 50 5.77 23.46 4.14
C GLU A 50 6.62 23.60 2.88
N ALA A 51 7.89 23.15 2.94
CA ALA A 51 8.74 23.07 1.75
C ALA A 51 8.17 22.06 0.73
N CYS A 52 7.67 20.90 1.19
CA CYS A 52 7.02 19.89 0.35
C CYS A 52 5.95 20.49 -0.57
N VAL A 53 5.05 21.29 0.01
CA VAL A 53 3.92 21.90 -0.71
C VAL A 53 4.23 23.30 -1.26
N GLY A 54 5.45 23.80 -1.10
CA GLY A 54 5.82 25.19 -1.38
C GLY A 54 5.45 25.66 -2.81
N ARG A 55 5.49 24.74 -3.77
CA ARG A 55 5.20 24.98 -5.20
C ARG A 55 3.76 24.65 -5.61
N VAL A 56 2.97 24.06 -4.72
CA VAL A 56 1.56 23.75 -4.97
C VAL A 56 0.76 25.04 -5.04
N PRO A 57 0.12 25.40 -6.17
CA PRO A 57 -0.66 26.63 -6.23
C PRO A 57 -1.84 26.58 -5.25
N ARG A 58 -2.16 27.71 -4.60
CA ARG A 58 -3.31 27.78 -3.70
C ARG A 58 -4.61 27.44 -4.42
N ASP A 59 -5.56 26.91 -3.67
CA ASP A 59 -6.91 26.59 -4.14
C ASP A 59 -6.90 25.69 -5.39
N SER A 60 -5.94 24.75 -5.47
CA SER A 60 -5.83 23.81 -6.59
C SER A 60 -6.95 22.76 -6.62
N GLY A 61 -7.84 22.77 -5.61
CA GLY A 61 -8.98 21.89 -5.49
C GLY A 61 -8.61 20.55 -4.84
N PRO A 62 -9.51 19.56 -4.92
CA PRO A 62 -9.20 18.21 -4.47
C PRO A 62 -8.20 17.55 -5.42
N LEU A 63 -7.19 16.90 -4.84
CA LEU A 63 -6.06 16.28 -5.54
C LEU A 63 -5.96 14.80 -5.22
N TRP A 64 -5.71 13.97 -6.24
CA TRP A 64 -5.19 12.63 -6.05
C TRP A 64 -3.68 12.70 -5.83
N TYR A 65 -3.13 12.02 -4.82
CA TYR A 65 -1.68 11.83 -4.77
C TYR A 65 -1.27 10.67 -5.68
N ARG A 66 -0.12 10.78 -6.33
CA ARG A 66 0.49 9.68 -7.08
C ARG A 66 2.01 9.77 -6.98
N GLY A 67 2.62 8.85 -6.25
CA GLY A 67 4.05 8.91 -6.00
C GLY A 67 4.60 7.78 -5.14
N TRP A 68 5.73 8.04 -4.49
CA TRP A 68 6.38 7.12 -3.58
C TRP A 68 5.57 6.91 -2.30
N MET A 69 5.80 5.81 -1.60
CA MET A 69 5.21 5.60 -0.27
C MET A 69 5.62 6.72 0.69
N ILE A 70 4.66 7.14 1.51
CA ILE A 70 4.85 8.13 2.57
C ILE A 70 4.50 7.45 3.89
N PRO A 71 5.34 7.55 4.95
CA PRO A 71 4.95 7.09 6.28
C PRO A 71 3.63 7.75 6.70
N PRO A 72 2.66 7.02 7.27
CA PRO A 72 1.33 7.58 7.55
C PRO A 72 1.33 8.88 8.35
N GLU A 73 2.27 9.05 9.29
CA GLU A 73 2.43 10.28 10.07
C GLU A 73 2.87 11.47 9.18
N ARG A 74 3.74 11.21 8.21
CA ARG A 74 4.14 12.21 7.19
C ARG A 74 3.01 12.49 6.20
N TYR A 75 2.15 11.52 5.94
CA TYR A 75 0.99 11.74 5.07
C TYR A 75 -0.03 12.68 5.73
N GLU A 76 -0.23 12.56 7.04
CA GLU A 76 -1.06 13.50 7.83
C GLU A 76 -0.48 14.92 7.81
N GLU A 77 0.84 15.07 7.92
CA GLU A 77 1.52 16.37 7.78
C GLU A 77 1.35 16.96 6.37
N LEU A 78 1.43 16.14 5.32
CA LEU A 78 1.16 16.55 3.93
C LEU A 78 -0.28 17.04 3.77
N GLU A 79 -1.25 16.30 4.30
CA GLU A 79 -2.67 16.69 4.27
C GLU A 79 -2.89 18.06 4.94
N GLY A 80 -2.31 18.25 6.14
CA GLY A 80 -2.39 19.52 6.86
C GLY A 80 -1.76 20.70 6.10
N ALA A 81 -0.57 20.51 5.53
CA ALA A 81 0.11 21.55 4.76
C ALA A 81 -0.64 21.92 3.47
N LEU A 82 -1.24 20.94 2.78
CA LEU A 82 -2.12 21.19 1.63
C LEU A 82 -3.39 21.96 2.04
N ALA A 83 -3.99 21.61 3.19
CA ALA A 83 -5.14 22.33 3.73
C ALA A 83 -4.82 23.81 4.02
N GLY A 84 -3.63 24.12 4.55
CA GLY A 84 -3.13 25.50 4.73
C GLY A 84 -2.99 26.30 3.43
N ARG A 85 -2.98 25.61 2.28
CA ARG A 85 -2.98 26.21 0.93
C ARG A 85 -4.35 26.19 0.25
N GLY A 86 -5.41 25.81 0.95
CA GLY A 86 -6.76 25.69 0.39
C GLY A 86 -6.93 24.50 -0.56
N CYS A 87 -6.07 23.50 -0.46
CA CYS A 87 -6.16 22.25 -1.21
C CYS A 87 -6.67 21.12 -0.30
N SER A 88 -7.20 20.06 -0.89
CA SER A 88 -7.55 18.84 -0.15
C SER A 88 -7.09 17.60 -0.91
N LEU A 89 -6.88 16.49 -0.21
CA LEU A 89 -6.62 15.19 -0.81
C LEU A 89 -7.92 14.43 -1.03
N LEU A 90 -7.99 13.65 -2.11
CA LEU A 90 -9.12 12.76 -2.41
C LEU A 90 -9.04 11.44 -1.64
N THR A 91 -7.85 11.10 -1.16
CA THR A 91 -7.61 10.11 -0.11
C THR A 91 -7.08 10.87 1.09
N ASP A 92 -7.87 10.97 2.16
CA ASP A 92 -7.40 11.59 3.40
C ASP A 92 -6.38 10.69 4.15
N ALA A 93 -5.72 11.20 5.18
CA ALA A 93 -4.72 10.45 5.91
C ALA A 93 -5.28 9.17 6.57
N ALA A 94 -6.55 9.17 6.98
CA ALA A 94 -7.19 8.01 7.58
C ALA A 94 -7.43 6.91 6.54
N ALA A 95 -7.93 7.26 5.35
CA ALA A 95 -8.13 6.35 4.23
C ALA A 95 -6.79 5.81 3.70
N TYR A 96 -5.76 6.66 3.60
CA TYR A 96 -4.42 6.24 3.23
C TYR A 96 -3.90 5.18 4.21
N ARG A 97 -3.93 5.46 5.52
CA ARG A 97 -3.50 4.49 6.55
C ARG A 97 -4.32 3.20 6.49
N THR A 98 -5.63 3.31 6.30
CA THR A 98 -6.56 2.18 6.24
C THR A 98 -6.21 1.20 5.11
N ALA A 99 -5.90 1.72 3.91
CA ALA A 99 -5.51 0.91 2.76
C ALA A 99 -4.02 0.52 2.76
N HIS A 100 -3.16 1.28 3.42
CA HIS A 100 -1.71 1.09 3.40
C HIS A 100 -1.20 0.11 4.45
N GLU A 101 -1.79 0.10 5.66
CA GLU A 101 -1.34 -0.71 6.79
C GLU A 101 -2.28 -1.89 7.06
N LEU A 102 -1.73 -3.09 7.25
CA LEU A 102 -2.49 -4.31 7.49
C LEU A 102 -3.60 -4.20 8.54
N PRO A 103 -3.38 -3.59 9.72
CA PRO A 103 -4.44 -3.47 10.72
C PRO A 103 -5.67 -2.69 10.23
N GLY A 104 -5.50 -1.77 9.28
CA GLY A 104 -6.56 -0.94 8.72
C GLY A 104 -7.53 -1.74 7.85
N TRP A 105 -7.02 -2.66 7.03
CA TRP A 105 -7.85 -3.40 6.07
C TRP A 105 -8.14 -4.85 6.49
N TYR A 106 -7.34 -5.47 7.37
CA TYR A 106 -7.40 -6.91 7.64
C TYR A 106 -8.79 -7.44 7.97
N ARG A 107 -9.53 -6.74 8.84
CA ARG A 107 -10.87 -7.20 9.28
C ARG A 107 -11.86 -7.32 8.13
N THR A 108 -11.82 -6.38 7.18
CA THR A 108 -12.69 -6.38 6.00
C THR A 108 -12.41 -7.58 5.09
N PHE A 109 -11.15 -8.05 5.07
CA PHE A 109 -10.69 -9.16 4.23
C PHE A 109 -10.45 -10.46 5.00
N ALA A 110 -10.86 -10.58 6.26
CA ALA A 110 -10.50 -11.71 7.13
C ALA A 110 -10.90 -13.09 6.56
N GLY A 111 -11.98 -13.17 5.77
CA GLY A 111 -12.40 -14.39 5.07
C GLY A 111 -11.69 -14.66 3.74
N LEU A 112 -10.90 -13.70 3.24
CA LEU A 112 -10.24 -13.73 1.93
C LEU A 112 -8.71 -13.71 2.03
N THR A 113 -8.15 -13.28 3.18
CA THR A 113 -6.70 -13.17 3.42
C THR A 113 -6.20 -14.24 4.39
N PRO A 114 -4.94 -14.70 4.34
CA PRO A 114 -4.42 -15.66 5.31
C PRO A 114 -4.53 -15.12 6.75
N HIS A 115 -4.86 -16.02 7.69
CA HIS A 115 -5.06 -15.65 9.10
C HIS A 115 -3.81 -14.95 9.64
N SER A 116 -3.97 -13.75 10.17
CA SER A 116 -2.88 -12.91 10.64
C SER A 116 -3.18 -12.33 12.04
N VAL A 117 -2.14 -12.21 12.83
CA VAL A 117 -2.11 -11.55 14.15
C VAL A 117 -0.96 -10.57 14.17
N TRP A 118 -1.05 -9.49 14.94
CA TRP A 118 -0.05 -8.44 14.90
C TRP A 118 0.07 -7.70 16.21
N CYS A 119 1.19 -7.03 16.39
CA CYS A 119 1.41 -6.04 17.44
C CYS A 119 2.02 -4.78 16.85
N ALA A 120 1.60 -3.62 17.36
CA ALA A 120 2.29 -2.36 17.06
C ALA A 120 3.64 -2.34 17.77
N LEU A 121 4.67 -1.85 17.10
CA LEU A 121 6.02 -1.69 17.63
C LEU A 121 6.51 -0.28 17.33
N PRO A 122 6.31 0.67 18.26
CA PRO A 122 6.96 1.97 18.17
C PRO A 122 8.48 1.79 18.07
N SER A 123 9.15 2.68 17.34
CA SER A 123 10.59 2.61 17.10
C SER A 123 11.37 2.34 18.39
N GLY A 124 12.18 1.28 18.39
CA GLY A 124 13.04 0.86 19.52
C GLY A 124 12.42 -0.15 20.51
N ALA A 125 11.13 -0.48 20.44
CA ALA A 125 10.47 -1.35 21.43
C ALA A 125 10.66 -2.86 21.16
N ALA A 126 10.89 -3.26 19.91
CA ALA A 126 10.86 -4.66 19.48
C ALA A 126 12.08 -5.49 19.93
N ALA A 127 13.25 -4.86 20.10
CA ALA A 127 14.49 -5.54 20.47
C ALA A 127 14.48 -6.17 21.87
N SER A 128 13.46 -5.87 22.70
CA SER A 128 13.34 -6.38 24.07
C SER A 128 12.24 -7.44 24.26
N ALA A 129 11.47 -7.76 23.22
CA ALA A 129 10.39 -8.75 23.31
C ALA A 129 10.96 -10.19 23.33
N GLY A 130 10.76 -10.90 24.44
CA GLY A 130 11.23 -12.28 24.61
C GLY A 130 10.35 -13.34 23.94
N THR A 131 10.85 -14.57 23.91
CA THR A 131 10.18 -15.75 23.32
C THR A 131 8.72 -15.94 23.74
N GLU A 132 8.40 -15.71 25.01
CA GLU A 132 7.03 -15.86 25.54
C GLU A 132 6.04 -14.90 24.88
N PHE A 133 6.47 -13.66 24.60
CA PHE A 133 5.63 -12.67 23.94
C PHE A 133 5.24 -13.11 22.53
N TRP A 134 6.22 -13.52 21.73
CA TRP A 134 5.98 -13.96 20.35
C TRP A 134 5.16 -15.26 20.30
N SER A 135 5.41 -16.19 21.22
CA SER A 135 4.63 -17.42 21.34
C SER A 135 3.18 -17.13 21.71
N HIS A 136 2.94 -16.18 22.63
CA HIS A 136 1.60 -15.76 22.99
C HIS A 136 0.87 -15.09 21.81
N LEU A 137 1.55 -14.18 21.11
CA LEU A 137 1.00 -13.52 19.92
C LEU A 137 0.62 -14.52 18.82
N ALA A 138 1.47 -15.52 18.57
CA ALA A 138 1.23 -16.58 17.58
C ALA A 138 0.13 -17.57 17.98
N GLY A 139 -0.24 -17.65 19.27
CA GLY A 139 -1.19 -18.63 19.81
C GLY A 139 -2.48 -18.81 18.99
N PRO A 140 -3.18 -17.73 18.56
CA PRO A 140 -4.38 -17.84 17.73
C PRO A 140 -4.15 -18.45 16.34
N LEU A 141 -2.93 -18.40 15.80
CA LEU A 141 -2.59 -19.02 14.51
C LEU A 141 -2.46 -20.55 14.61
N GLY A 142 -2.18 -21.06 15.82
CA GLY A 142 -1.98 -22.50 16.06
C GLY A 142 -0.64 -23.02 15.57
N SER A 143 -0.55 -24.32 15.36
CA SER A 143 0.64 -25.01 14.82
C SER A 143 0.75 -24.85 13.31
N GLY A 144 1.97 -24.93 12.80
CA GLY A 144 2.28 -24.91 11.37
C GLY A 144 3.14 -23.72 10.96
N ALA A 145 3.42 -23.64 9.66
CA ALA A 145 4.30 -22.62 9.13
C ALA A 145 3.64 -21.23 9.12
N GLY A 146 4.47 -20.19 9.18
CA GLY A 146 4.06 -18.80 9.16
C GLY A 146 5.04 -17.87 8.48
N ILE A 147 4.60 -16.63 8.31
CA ILE A 147 5.34 -15.52 7.72
C ILE A 147 5.39 -14.37 8.71
N VAL A 148 6.55 -13.72 8.78
CA VAL A 148 6.81 -12.47 9.48
C VAL A 148 6.87 -11.35 8.44
N LYS A 149 6.09 -10.29 8.68
CA LYS A 149 6.18 -9.03 7.93
C LYS A 149 5.88 -7.85 8.86
N ASP A 150 6.04 -6.62 8.39
CA ASP A 150 5.50 -5.45 9.08
C ASP A 150 4.11 -5.11 8.53
N PHE A 151 3.56 -3.95 8.86
CA PHE A 151 2.22 -3.60 8.42
C PHE A 151 2.11 -3.39 6.90
N VAL A 152 3.23 -3.25 6.18
CA VAL A 152 3.28 -2.95 4.75
C VAL A 152 4.08 -4.03 3.99
N LYS A 153 5.35 -4.27 4.35
CA LYS A 153 6.31 -5.08 3.59
C LYS A 153 6.86 -6.27 4.38
N SER A 154 7.33 -7.28 3.64
CA SER A 154 8.09 -8.42 4.15
C SER A 154 9.55 -8.38 3.70
N ARG A 155 10.37 -9.27 4.27
CA ARG A 155 11.78 -9.50 3.91
C ARG A 155 11.93 -10.74 3.02
N LYS A 156 11.21 -10.76 1.89
CA LYS A 156 11.11 -11.95 1.02
C LYS A 156 12.43 -12.41 0.40
N HIS A 157 13.43 -11.54 0.31
CA HIS A 157 14.77 -11.89 -0.18
C HIS A 157 15.60 -12.61 0.88
N GLU A 158 15.29 -12.39 2.17
CA GLU A 158 15.87 -13.06 3.33
C GLU A 158 14.90 -14.14 3.86
N TRP A 159 14.37 -14.96 2.95
CA TRP A 159 13.24 -15.87 3.21
C TRP A 159 13.39 -16.68 4.50
N ASP A 160 14.45 -17.48 4.62
CA ASP A 160 14.65 -18.37 5.77
C ASP A 160 15.16 -17.66 7.03
N GLU A 161 15.65 -16.42 6.88
CA GLU A 161 16.34 -15.68 7.93
C GLU A 161 15.39 -14.72 8.67
N ALA A 162 14.49 -14.08 7.92
CA ALA A 162 13.73 -12.93 8.39
C ALA A 162 12.27 -12.89 7.87
N CYS A 163 11.77 -13.95 7.25
CA CYS A 163 10.41 -13.97 6.70
C CYS A 163 9.65 -15.25 7.09
N PHE A 164 10.18 -16.42 6.74
CA PHE A 164 9.52 -17.70 6.90
C PHE A 164 9.84 -18.37 8.24
N VAL A 165 8.80 -18.86 8.91
CA VAL A 165 8.88 -19.64 10.14
C VAL A 165 8.27 -21.01 9.85
N PRO A 166 9.03 -22.11 9.80
CA PRO A 166 8.48 -23.43 9.48
C PRO A 166 7.47 -23.96 10.51
N GLU A 167 7.58 -23.52 11.76
CA GLU A 167 6.68 -23.92 12.85
C GLU A 167 6.51 -22.76 13.84
N LEU A 168 5.32 -22.17 13.87
CA LEU A 168 4.98 -21.05 14.74
C LEU A 168 4.94 -21.43 16.23
N SER A 169 4.72 -22.72 16.55
CA SER A 169 4.80 -23.19 17.93
C SER A 169 6.24 -23.38 18.44
N ASP A 170 7.25 -23.32 17.57
CA ASP A 170 8.66 -23.20 17.97
C ASP A 170 8.97 -21.74 18.34
N GLY A 171 8.69 -21.40 19.59
CA GLY A 171 8.86 -20.03 20.09
C GLY A 171 10.30 -19.49 19.96
N LEU A 172 11.33 -20.33 20.10
CA LEU A 172 12.72 -19.90 19.96
C LEU A 172 13.03 -19.51 18.52
N ARG A 173 12.63 -20.35 17.56
CA ARG A 173 12.81 -20.07 16.15
C ARG A 173 12.00 -18.85 15.70
N LEU A 174 10.73 -18.77 16.12
CA LEU A 174 9.87 -17.63 15.86
C LEU A 174 10.52 -16.32 16.35
N ALA A 175 10.96 -16.30 17.62
CA ALA A 175 11.62 -15.11 18.19
C ALA A 175 12.90 -14.74 17.44
N SER A 176 13.69 -15.71 16.98
CA SER A 176 14.88 -15.46 16.17
C SER A 176 14.55 -14.81 14.84
N VAL A 177 13.56 -15.32 14.10
CA VAL A 177 13.16 -14.77 12.80
C VAL A 177 12.56 -13.38 12.96
N VAL A 178 11.71 -13.17 13.97
CA VAL A 178 11.14 -11.84 14.26
C VAL A 178 12.23 -10.84 14.66
N GLY A 179 13.16 -11.24 15.53
CA GLY A 179 14.27 -10.39 15.94
C GLY A 179 15.13 -9.95 14.75
N ARG A 180 15.43 -10.89 13.84
CA ARG A 180 16.19 -10.59 12.64
C ARG A 180 15.41 -9.75 11.64
N PHE A 181 14.12 -10.00 11.47
CA PHE A 181 13.23 -9.17 10.66
C PHE A 181 13.24 -7.71 11.14
N VAL A 182 13.05 -7.49 12.44
CA VAL A 182 13.06 -6.15 13.06
C VAL A 182 14.42 -5.47 12.88
N GLU A 183 15.52 -6.19 13.11
CA GLU A 183 16.87 -5.67 12.92
C GLU A 183 17.09 -5.19 11.47
N LEU A 184 16.69 -6.00 10.49
CA LEU A 184 16.84 -5.67 9.08
C LEU A 184 15.93 -4.53 8.64
N GLN A 185 14.72 -4.43 9.21
CA GLN A 185 13.84 -3.27 8.98
C GLN A 185 14.46 -1.98 9.53
N GLY A 186 15.03 -2.01 10.74
CA GLY A 186 15.65 -0.85 11.37
C GLY A 186 14.69 0.34 11.42
N ASP A 187 15.17 1.50 10.95
CA ASP A 187 14.38 2.75 10.91
C ASP A 187 13.23 2.72 9.90
N PHE A 188 13.16 1.71 9.04
CA PHE A 188 12.11 1.54 8.02
C PHE A 188 10.99 0.58 8.45
N LEU A 189 10.98 0.12 9.71
CA LEU A 189 9.88 -0.71 10.23
C LEU A 189 8.55 0.05 10.16
N ALA A 190 7.60 -0.44 9.35
CA ALA A 190 6.30 0.18 9.22
C ALA A 190 5.32 -0.33 10.29
N GLY A 191 5.07 0.49 11.32
CA GLY A 191 4.03 0.32 12.33
C GLY A 191 4.24 -0.78 13.37
N GLY A 192 4.54 -2.02 12.95
CA GLY A 192 4.62 -3.15 13.86
C GLY A 192 5.05 -4.46 13.20
N VAL A 193 4.84 -5.58 13.90
CA VAL A 193 5.09 -6.93 13.37
C VAL A 193 3.78 -7.66 13.19
N VAL A 194 3.65 -8.33 12.05
CA VAL A 194 2.59 -9.24 11.68
C VAL A 194 3.16 -10.65 11.64
N LEU A 195 2.47 -11.57 12.32
CA LEU A 195 2.62 -13.00 12.13
C LEU A 195 1.42 -13.48 11.32
N ARG A 196 1.66 -14.24 10.26
CA ARG A 196 0.63 -14.70 9.34
C ARG A 196 0.79 -16.20 9.11
N ALA A 197 -0.32 -16.93 9.11
CA ALA A 197 -0.33 -18.34 8.72
C ALA A 197 0.16 -18.48 7.26
N TYR A 198 1.08 -19.41 7.02
CA TYR A 198 1.60 -19.67 5.69
C TYR A 198 0.58 -20.46 4.86
N GLU A 199 0.42 -20.06 3.60
CA GLU A 199 -0.38 -20.79 2.62
C GLU A 199 0.48 -21.01 1.36
N SER A 200 0.29 -22.17 0.73
CA SER A 200 1.01 -22.52 -0.50
C SER A 200 0.25 -22.00 -1.73
N PHE A 201 0.93 -21.18 -2.52
CA PHE A 201 0.37 -20.60 -3.74
C PHE A 201 0.96 -21.25 -5.00
N VAL A 202 0.16 -21.27 -6.06
CA VAL A 202 0.55 -21.74 -7.39
C VAL A 202 1.55 -20.75 -7.99
N PRO A 203 2.76 -21.17 -8.40
CA PRO A 203 3.71 -20.28 -9.06
C PRO A 203 3.10 -19.63 -10.31
N GLY A 204 3.14 -18.30 -10.38
CA GLY A 204 2.53 -17.55 -11.49
C GLY A 204 1.02 -17.34 -11.41
N GLY A 205 0.36 -17.88 -10.39
CA GLY A 205 -1.04 -17.64 -10.08
C GLY A 205 -1.27 -16.34 -9.32
N GLU A 206 -0.57 -15.26 -9.66
CA GLU A 206 -0.67 -13.98 -8.96
C GLU A 206 -1.16 -12.87 -9.89
N ALA A 207 -2.10 -12.07 -9.41
CA ALA A 207 -2.63 -10.92 -10.13
C ALA A 207 -2.74 -9.72 -9.19
N ARG A 208 -2.55 -8.52 -9.74
CA ARG A 208 -2.89 -7.27 -9.07
C ARG A 208 -4.15 -6.71 -9.68
N VAL A 209 -5.11 -6.35 -8.85
CA VAL A 209 -6.35 -5.69 -9.28
C VAL A 209 -6.37 -4.27 -8.75
N TRP A 210 -6.74 -3.33 -9.60
CA TRP A 210 -6.86 -1.91 -9.30
C TRP A 210 -8.33 -1.55 -9.18
N TRP A 211 -8.67 -0.88 -8.09
CA TRP A 211 -10.04 -0.55 -7.74
C TRP A 211 -10.21 0.96 -7.58
N VAL A 212 -11.27 1.50 -8.16
CA VAL A 212 -11.66 2.91 -8.00
C VAL A 212 -13.12 2.98 -7.59
N ASP A 213 -13.40 3.62 -6.45
CA ASP A 213 -14.72 3.68 -5.80
C ASP A 213 -15.42 2.30 -5.71
N GLY A 214 -14.64 1.22 -5.50
CA GLY A 214 -15.16 -0.15 -5.37
C GLY A 214 -15.29 -0.94 -6.67
N GLU A 215 -15.02 -0.34 -7.82
CA GLU A 215 -15.09 -1.00 -9.13
C GLU A 215 -13.69 -1.42 -9.61
N ALA A 216 -13.55 -2.64 -10.13
CA ALA A 216 -12.31 -3.10 -10.74
C ALA A 216 -12.09 -2.42 -12.10
N VAL A 217 -11.04 -1.61 -12.20
CA VAL A 217 -10.75 -0.82 -13.42
C VAL A 217 -9.61 -1.39 -14.24
N LEU A 218 -8.74 -2.20 -13.63
CA LEU A 218 -7.60 -2.81 -14.29
C LEU A 218 -7.16 -4.07 -13.53
N VAL A 219 -6.84 -5.13 -14.28
CA VAL A 219 -6.16 -6.33 -13.77
C VAL A 219 -4.80 -6.43 -14.46
N THR A 220 -3.73 -6.52 -13.69
CA THR A 220 -2.36 -6.64 -14.20
C THR A 220 -1.68 -7.88 -13.66
N ALA A 221 -0.59 -8.28 -14.32
CA ALA A 221 0.37 -9.20 -13.73
C ALA A 221 0.81 -8.69 -12.36
N HIS A 222 1.06 -9.62 -11.43
CA HIS A 222 1.74 -9.27 -10.19
C HIS A 222 3.21 -8.88 -10.49
N PRO A 223 3.80 -7.89 -9.79
CA PRO A 223 5.18 -7.45 -10.07
C PRO A 223 6.24 -8.55 -9.99
N ASP A 224 6.01 -9.60 -9.21
CA ASP A 224 6.95 -10.73 -9.09
C ASP A 224 6.82 -11.74 -10.25
N THR A 225 5.70 -11.72 -10.97
CA THR A 225 5.40 -12.62 -12.10
C THR A 225 4.92 -11.83 -13.33
N PRO A 226 5.69 -10.84 -13.82
CA PRO A 226 5.23 -9.84 -14.79
C PRO A 226 4.83 -10.42 -16.17
N ALA A 227 5.23 -11.66 -16.47
CA ALA A 227 4.88 -12.36 -17.70
C ALA A 227 3.54 -13.12 -17.63
N GLN A 228 2.88 -13.15 -16.47
CA GLN A 228 1.68 -13.94 -16.22
C GLN A 228 0.54 -13.03 -15.76
N VAL A 229 -0.59 -13.08 -16.46
CA VAL A 229 -1.79 -12.27 -16.14
C VAL A 229 -2.96 -13.23 -15.92
N PRO A 230 -3.02 -13.90 -14.76
CA PRO A 230 -4.16 -14.76 -14.45
C PRO A 230 -5.43 -13.92 -14.25
N SER A 231 -6.59 -14.57 -14.40
CA SER A 231 -7.90 -13.93 -14.27
C SER A 231 -8.59 -14.42 -12.99
N PRO A 232 -8.42 -13.72 -11.86
CA PRO A 232 -9.09 -14.09 -10.62
C PRO A 232 -10.60 -13.79 -10.68
N GLY A 233 -11.38 -14.57 -9.94
CA GLY A 233 -12.78 -14.22 -9.64
C GLY A 233 -12.82 -13.05 -8.67
N LEU A 234 -13.59 -12.01 -9.00
CA LEU A 234 -13.53 -10.71 -8.31
C LEU A 234 -14.70 -10.43 -7.36
N ASP A 235 -15.79 -11.18 -7.42
CA ASP A 235 -17.05 -10.82 -6.76
C ASP A 235 -16.89 -10.61 -5.24
N ALA A 236 -16.34 -11.59 -4.52
CA ALA A 236 -16.14 -11.50 -3.08
C ALA A 236 -15.09 -10.43 -2.70
N VAL A 237 -14.05 -10.25 -3.52
CA VAL A 237 -13.03 -9.21 -3.31
C VAL A 237 -13.63 -7.83 -3.52
N GLY A 238 -14.47 -7.64 -4.54
CA GLY A 238 -15.15 -6.39 -4.83
C GLY A 238 -16.18 -6.02 -3.76
N GLU A 239 -16.86 -6.99 -3.15
CA GLU A 239 -17.67 -6.76 -1.94
C GLU A 239 -16.82 -6.26 -0.77
N ALA A 240 -15.68 -6.90 -0.51
CA ALA A 240 -14.77 -6.48 0.55
C ALA A 240 -14.16 -5.09 0.28
N VAL A 241 -13.76 -4.79 -0.96
CA VAL A 241 -13.24 -3.47 -1.36
C VAL A 241 -14.30 -2.38 -1.15
N ARG A 242 -15.56 -2.63 -1.53
CA ARG A 242 -16.67 -1.69 -1.23
C ARG A 242 -16.90 -1.52 0.26
N GLY A 243 -16.71 -2.58 1.06
CA GLY A 243 -16.78 -2.51 2.52
C GLY A 243 -15.59 -1.81 3.19
N LEU A 244 -14.44 -1.72 2.52
CA LEU A 244 -13.26 -0.99 3.00
C LEU A 244 -13.45 0.53 2.93
N ASP A 245 -14.33 1.00 2.03
CA ASP A 245 -14.66 2.42 1.82
C ASP A 245 -13.43 3.30 1.48
N CYS A 246 -12.38 2.69 0.92
CA CYS A 246 -11.22 3.39 0.39
C CYS A 246 -11.37 3.57 -1.12
N ARG A 247 -11.13 4.79 -1.60
CA ARG A 247 -11.50 5.18 -2.97
C ARG A 247 -10.59 4.66 -4.06
N TRP A 248 -9.31 4.47 -3.75
CA TRP A 248 -8.34 3.99 -4.73
C TRP A 248 -7.38 3.02 -4.05
N VAL A 249 -7.56 1.74 -4.34
CA VAL A 249 -6.78 0.66 -3.73
C VAL A 249 -6.34 -0.35 -4.78
N THR A 250 -5.34 -1.13 -4.43
CA THR A 250 -4.96 -2.35 -5.14
C THR A 250 -5.17 -3.55 -4.23
N THR A 251 -5.45 -4.69 -4.84
CA THR A 251 -5.40 -5.99 -4.14
C THR A 251 -4.46 -6.91 -4.89
N ASP A 252 -3.45 -7.42 -4.19
CA ASP A 252 -2.59 -8.50 -4.67
C ASP A 252 -3.24 -9.84 -4.32
N MET A 253 -3.59 -10.58 -5.37
CA MET A 253 -4.28 -11.85 -5.28
C MET A 253 -3.34 -12.99 -5.65
N ALA A 254 -3.40 -14.09 -4.91
CA ALA A 254 -2.66 -15.31 -5.20
C ALA A 254 -3.60 -16.52 -5.22
N LEU A 255 -3.39 -17.40 -6.20
CA LEU A 255 -4.11 -18.67 -6.33
C LEU A 255 -3.47 -19.70 -5.40
N ARG A 256 -4.24 -20.18 -4.43
CA ARG A 256 -3.84 -21.27 -3.55
C ARG A 256 -3.86 -22.60 -4.30
N ASP A 257 -3.07 -23.56 -3.85
CA ASP A 257 -2.96 -24.91 -4.42
C ASP A 257 -4.29 -25.66 -4.56
N ASP A 258 -5.26 -25.37 -3.71
CA ASP A 258 -6.63 -25.91 -3.76
C ASP A 258 -7.58 -25.18 -4.73
N GLY A 259 -7.07 -24.19 -5.47
CA GLY A 259 -7.82 -23.43 -6.46
C GLY A 259 -8.55 -22.19 -5.92
N ALA A 260 -8.46 -21.92 -4.61
CA ALA A 260 -9.04 -20.72 -4.03
C ALA A 260 -8.15 -19.48 -4.26
N TRP A 261 -8.75 -18.35 -4.63
CA TRP A 261 -8.05 -17.07 -4.69
C TRP A 261 -8.00 -16.40 -3.32
N ARG A 262 -6.83 -15.92 -2.92
CA ARG A 262 -6.58 -15.24 -1.64
C ARG A 262 -6.07 -13.83 -1.86
N VAL A 263 -6.50 -12.89 -1.02
CA VAL A 263 -5.94 -11.54 -0.97
C VAL A 263 -4.71 -11.58 -0.07
N VAL A 264 -3.54 -11.42 -0.67
CA VAL A 264 -2.25 -11.41 0.04
C VAL A 264 -1.97 -10.03 0.62
N GLU A 265 -2.32 -8.99 -0.13
CA GLU A 265 -2.10 -7.60 0.26
C GLU A 265 -3.21 -6.70 -0.28
N VAL A 266 -3.59 -5.72 0.53
CA VAL A 266 -4.31 -4.53 0.07
C VAL A 266 -3.31 -3.39 0.14
N GLY A 267 -3.21 -2.60 -0.92
CA GLY A 267 -2.34 -1.44 -0.99
C GLY A 267 -3.13 -0.19 -1.36
N ASP A 268 -2.65 0.96 -0.91
CA ASP A 268 -3.15 2.24 -1.41
C ASP A 268 -2.72 2.42 -2.89
N GLY A 269 -3.68 2.74 -3.75
CA GLY A 269 -3.46 2.84 -5.20
C GLY A 269 -2.50 3.97 -5.57
N GLN A 270 -2.41 5.01 -4.75
CA GLN A 270 -1.56 6.19 -4.97
C GLN A 270 -0.07 5.84 -4.98
N VAL A 271 0.31 4.75 -4.31
CA VAL A 271 1.71 4.34 -4.10
C VAL A 271 2.04 2.94 -4.65
N SER A 272 1.06 2.30 -5.28
CA SER A 272 1.22 0.98 -5.91
C SER A 272 1.93 1.09 -7.26
N GLY A 273 2.88 0.20 -7.55
CA GLY A 273 3.57 0.18 -8.86
C GLY A 273 2.69 -0.40 -9.98
N LEU A 274 2.68 0.24 -11.15
CA LEU A 274 2.15 -0.33 -12.40
C LEU A 274 3.21 -1.25 -13.05
N PRO A 275 2.80 -2.23 -13.88
CA PRO A 275 3.75 -3.02 -14.68
C PRO A 275 4.62 -2.15 -15.59
N ALA A 276 5.86 -2.59 -15.82
CA ALA A 276 6.78 -1.90 -16.71
C ALA A 276 6.18 -1.67 -18.10
N GLY A 277 6.21 -0.42 -18.57
CA GLY A 277 5.67 -0.03 -19.88
C GLY A 277 4.16 0.21 -19.92
N HIS A 278 3.44 0.02 -18.80
CA HIS A 278 2.04 0.42 -18.68
C HIS A 278 1.97 1.83 -18.08
N ASP A 279 1.30 2.75 -18.76
CA ASP A 279 1.24 4.16 -18.35
C ASP A 279 0.00 4.52 -17.52
N GLY A 280 -0.89 3.54 -17.29
CA GLY A 280 -2.04 3.66 -16.39
C GLY A 280 -3.18 4.51 -16.93
N GLU A 281 -3.26 4.73 -18.24
CA GLU A 281 -4.28 5.59 -18.87
C GLU A 281 -5.71 5.26 -18.40
N ASP A 282 -6.07 3.97 -18.37
CA ASP A 282 -7.39 3.50 -17.90
C ASP A 282 -7.66 3.84 -16.42
N VAL A 283 -6.63 3.71 -15.56
CA VAL A 283 -6.72 4.04 -14.13
C VAL A 283 -6.91 5.55 -13.96
N PHE A 284 -6.15 6.37 -14.68
CA PHE A 284 -6.27 7.83 -14.59
C PHE A 284 -7.62 8.35 -15.11
N ALA A 285 -8.14 7.76 -16.19
CA ALA A 285 -9.48 8.07 -16.68
C ALA A 285 -10.54 7.76 -15.62
N ALA A 286 -10.49 6.58 -15.00
CA ALA A 286 -11.42 6.19 -13.95
C ALA A 286 -11.35 7.11 -12.71
N LEU A 287 -10.15 7.51 -12.29
CA LEU A 287 -9.93 8.43 -11.16
C LEU A 287 -10.48 9.85 -11.42
N LEU A 288 -10.40 10.33 -12.67
CA LEU A 288 -10.99 11.61 -13.06
C LEU A 288 -12.51 11.56 -13.03
N ASP A 289 -13.11 10.49 -13.55
CA ASP A 289 -14.56 10.26 -13.51
C ASP A 289 -15.07 10.15 -12.07
N ALA A 290 -14.36 9.40 -11.22
CA ALA A 290 -14.63 9.24 -9.80
C ALA A 290 -14.64 10.58 -9.04
N ALA A 291 -13.62 11.42 -9.27
CA ALA A 291 -13.57 12.75 -8.68
C ALA A 291 -14.71 13.66 -9.17
N GLY A 292 -15.19 13.46 -10.42
CA GLY A 292 -16.35 14.15 -10.97
C GLY A 292 -17.67 13.80 -10.26
N ARG A 293 -17.84 12.55 -9.83
CA ARG A 293 -19.06 12.09 -9.13
C ARG A 293 -19.16 12.63 -7.71
N SER A 294 -18.06 12.71 -6.96
CA SER A 294 -18.03 13.30 -5.61
C SER A 294 -18.44 14.78 -5.60
N ARG A 295 -18.33 15.48 -6.74
CA ARG A 295 -18.74 16.88 -6.90
C ARG A 295 -20.23 17.09 -7.15
N ARG A 296 -20.98 16.01 -7.42
CA ARG A 296 -22.43 16.04 -7.72
C ARG A 296 -23.30 15.58 -6.55
N ARG A 297 -22.69 15.04 -5.50
CA ARG A 297 -23.34 14.70 -4.23
C ARG A 297 -23.16 15.85 -3.25
#